data_AF-A0A1A9QD88-F1
#
_entry.id   AF-A0A1A9QD88-F1
#
_cell.length_a   1.000
_cell.length_b   1.000
_cell.length_c   1.000
_cell.angle_alpha   90.00
_cell.angle_beta   90.00
_cell.angle_gamma   90.00
#
_symmetry.space_group_name_H-M   'P 1'
#
loop_
_entity.id
_entity.type
_entity.pdbx_description
1 polymer ?
#
loop_
_entity_poly.entity_id
_entity_poly.type
_entity_poly.pdbx_seq_one_letter_code
_entity_poly.pdbx_strand_id
1 'polypeptide(L)'
;MVKSLLVTLFAVGAITSSIVIGKNLIEEAPLAGLPKQQQQKDPENIKELLTNKGYGFLDVEGKQDDEKWTNLINKYISLKDENKIKKIKDLEFKSKGNSFNNEDIQTFKTKCQELLRTQITKGNEFELSKQNTIDWCTDKTSRPINVS
;
A
#
# COMPACT_ATOMS: atom_id res chain seq x y z
N MET A 1 0.60 -14.86 -57.20
CA MET A 1 0.04 -13.59 -57.72
C MET A 1 0.58 -12.45 -56.90
N VAL A 2 1.00 -11.39 -57.58
CA VAL A 2 1.90 -10.31 -57.16
C VAL A 2 1.12 -9.12 -56.60
N LYS A 3 1.64 -8.43 -55.56
CA LYS A 3 1.76 -6.95 -55.42
C LYS A 3 2.19 -6.62 -53.97
N SER A 4 3.43 -6.20 -53.72
CA SER A 4 4.14 -4.96 -54.09
C SER A 4 3.96 -3.84 -53.05
N LEU A 5 5.12 -3.32 -52.64
CA LEU A 5 5.41 -2.28 -51.65
C LEU A 5 4.60 -0.98 -51.81
N LEU A 6 4.45 -0.24 -50.71
CA LEU A 6 4.71 1.21 -50.73
C LEU A 6 5.35 1.70 -49.43
N VAL A 7 6.58 2.19 -49.58
CA VAL A 7 7.38 2.95 -48.63
C VAL A 7 6.91 4.39 -48.69
N THR A 8 6.72 5.06 -47.54
CA THR A 8 6.51 6.52 -47.53
C THR A 8 7.65 7.19 -46.78
N LEU A 9 8.43 7.94 -47.57
CA LEU A 9 9.54 8.80 -47.22
C LEU A 9 8.99 10.20 -46.85
N PHE A 10 9.40 10.78 -45.73
CA PHE A 10 9.37 12.23 -45.47
C PHE A 10 10.49 12.54 -44.46
N ALA A 11 11.19 13.65 -44.45
CA ALA A 11 11.55 14.67 -45.41
C ALA A 11 12.77 15.35 -44.77
N VAL A 12 13.75 15.71 -45.58
CA VAL A 12 15.03 16.30 -45.15
C VAL A 12 14.80 17.72 -44.64
N GLY A 13 15.08 17.95 -43.36
CA GLY A 13 15.17 19.28 -42.75
C GLY A 13 16.64 19.63 -42.52
N ALA A 14 17.22 20.42 -43.42
CA ALA A 14 18.53 21.03 -43.23
C ALA A 14 18.45 22.11 -42.15
N ILE A 15 19.32 22.05 -41.14
CA ILE A 15 19.59 23.19 -40.27
C ILE A 15 21.10 23.38 -40.21
N THR A 16 21.49 24.59 -40.58
CA THR A 16 22.83 25.10 -40.85
C THR A 16 23.74 25.05 -39.63
N SER A 17 24.99 24.62 -39.85
CA SER A 17 26.09 24.71 -38.90
C SER A 17 26.46 26.16 -38.60
N SER A 18 26.59 26.47 -37.31
CA SER A 18 27.48 27.53 -36.83
C SER A 18 28.39 26.95 -35.77
N ILE A 19 29.66 26.83 -36.14
CA ILE A 19 30.78 26.53 -35.26
C ILE A 19 31.07 27.81 -34.44
N VAL A 20 31.01 27.70 -33.12
CA VAL A 20 31.70 28.64 -32.22
C VAL A 20 32.71 27.84 -31.41
N ILE A 21 33.98 28.11 -31.69
CA ILE A 21 35.14 27.64 -30.95
C ILE A 21 35.15 28.39 -29.62
N GLY A 22 34.82 27.69 -28.54
CA GLY A 22 35.03 28.13 -27.17
C GLY A 22 35.94 27.14 -26.47
N LYS A 23 37.24 27.42 -26.42
CA LYS A 23 38.13 26.86 -25.41
C LYS A 23 37.59 27.27 -24.04
N ASN A 24 37.21 26.32 -23.19
CA ASN A 24 37.33 26.55 -21.76
C ASN A 24 37.48 25.24 -20.97
N LEU A 25 38.50 25.28 -20.12
CA LEU A 25 38.87 24.38 -19.02
C LEU A 25 37.91 23.21 -18.72
N ILE A 26 38.45 22.00 -18.88
CA ILE A 26 37.92 20.79 -18.24
C ILE A 26 38.20 20.96 -16.74
N GLU A 27 37.19 21.45 -16.02
CA GLU A 27 37.11 21.38 -14.58
C GLU A 27 36.83 19.91 -14.23
N GLU A 28 37.71 19.29 -13.45
CA GLU A 28 37.52 17.92 -12.99
C GLU A 28 36.25 17.86 -12.14
N ALA A 29 35.21 17.21 -12.65
CA ALA A 29 34.01 16.95 -11.88
C ALA A 29 34.41 16.13 -10.62
N PRO A 30 34.11 16.60 -9.41
CA PRO A 30 34.30 15.78 -8.23
C PRO A 30 33.45 14.53 -8.39
N LEU A 31 34.08 13.36 -8.28
CA LEU A 31 33.43 12.04 -8.19
C LEU A 31 32.22 12.14 -7.26
N ALA A 32 31.03 12.28 -7.85
CA ALA A 32 29.78 12.32 -7.13
C ALA A 32 29.68 11.02 -6.34
N GLY A 33 29.78 11.14 -5.02
CA GLY A 33 29.74 10.02 -4.11
C GLY A 33 28.54 9.14 -4.41
N LEU A 34 28.79 7.83 -4.46
CA LEU A 34 27.76 6.79 -4.50
C LEU A 34 26.61 7.19 -3.55
N PRO A 35 25.34 7.17 -4.02
CA PRO A 35 24.22 7.51 -3.16
C PRO A 35 24.27 6.61 -1.94
N LYS A 36 24.32 7.21 -0.75
CA LYS A 36 24.23 6.50 0.52
C LYS A 36 22.96 5.65 0.43
N GLN A 37 23.12 4.32 0.33
CA GLN A 37 22.00 3.41 0.49
C GLN A 37 21.40 3.71 1.86
N GLN A 38 20.22 4.33 1.87
CA GLN A 38 19.48 4.56 3.10
C GLN A 38 19.27 3.18 3.72
N GLN A 39 19.94 2.90 4.83
CA GLN A 39 19.68 1.70 5.61
C GLN A 39 18.19 1.75 5.97
N GLN A 40 17.42 0.89 5.31
CA GLN A 40 16.00 0.78 5.56
C GLN A 40 15.87 0.21 6.97
N LYS A 41 15.43 1.07 7.91
CA LYS A 41 15.25 0.71 9.31
C LYS A 41 14.31 -0.50 9.37
N ASP A 42 14.69 -1.51 10.16
CA ASP A 42 13.83 -2.66 10.40
C ASP A 42 12.50 -2.19 11.01
N PRO A 43 11.35 -2.72 10.55
CA PRO A 43 10.05 -2.32 11.07
C PRO A 43 9.92 -2.76 12.53
N GLU A 44 9.37 -1.89 13.37
CA GLU A 44 9.19 -2.16 14.80
C GLU A 44 7.82 -2.80 15.10
N ASN A 45 6.82 -2.48 14.28
CA ASN A 45 5.43 -2.88 14.50
C ASN A 45 4.74 -3.32 13.19
N ILE A 46 3.53 -3.86 13.31
CA ILE A 46 2.75 -4.34 12.17
C ILE A 46 2.48 -3.23 11.15
N LYS A 47 2.19 -1.99 11.58
CA LYS A 47 1.94 -0.88 10.67
C LYS A 47 3.15 -0.62 9.77
N GLU A 48 4.34 -0.48 10.33
CA GLU A 48 5.57 -0.28 9.58
C GLU A 48 5.88 -1.47 8.66
N LEU A 49 5.74 -2.69 9.18
CA LEU A 49 5.98 -3.91 8.41
C LEU A 49 5.10 -3.98 7.16
N LEU A 50 3.80 -3.69 7.30
CA LEU A 50 2.85 -3.75 6.20
C LEU A 50 2.96 -2.53 5.28
N THR A 51 3.30 -1.35 5.80
CA THR A 51 3.61 -0.16 4.99
C THR A 51 4.81 -0.41 4.09
N ASN A 52 5.89 -1.01 4.62
CA ASN A 52 7.08 -1.39 3.85
C ASN A 52 6.75 -2.41 2.76
N LYS A 53 5.67 -3.17 2.92
CA LYS A 53 5.13 -4.10 1.93
C LYS A 53 4.10 -3.47 1.00
N GLY A 54 3.88 -2.16 1.07
CA GLY A 54 2.98 -1.42 0.20
C GLY A 54 1.50 -1.51 0.54
N TYR A 55 1.14 -2.01 1.73
CA TYR A 55 -0.26 -1.99 2.17
C TYR A 55 -0.67 -0.57 2.59
N GLY A 56 -1.86 -0.16 2.16
CA GLY A 56 -2.58 1.00 2.69
C GLY A 56 -3.59 0.59 3.77
N PHE A 57 -3.88 1.52 4.67
CA PHE A 57 -4.78 1.31 5.80
C PHE A 57 -6.03 2.16 5.66
N LEU A 58 -7.13 1.64 6.18
CA LEU A 58 -8.33 2.44 6.38
C LEU A 58 -8.08 3.52 7.42
N ASP A 59 -8.75 4.66 7.27
CA ASP A 59 -8.73 5.75 8.21
C ASP A 59 -9.34 5.32 9.56
N VAL A 60 -8.47 5.21 10.56
CA VAL A 60 -8.82 4.80 11.93
C VAL A 60 -9.01 5.99 12.87
N GLU A 61 -8.75 7.22 12.45
CA GLU A 61 -8.85 8.43 13.29
C GLU A 61 -9.94 9.39 12.82
N GLY A 62 -10.08 9.54 11.50
CA GLY A 62 -11.08 10.40 10.87
C GLY A 62 -12.34 9.66 10.45
N LYS A 63 -13.06 10.25 9.48
CA LYS A 63 -14.35 9.75 8.96
C LYS A 63 -14.29 9.39 7.48
N GLN A 64 -13.10 9.41 6.87
CA GLN A 64 -12.94 9.25 5.43
C GLN A 64 -13.46 7.89 4.94
N ASP A 65 -13.33 6.86 5.78
CA ASP A 65 -13.68 5.49 5.44
C ASP A 65 -14.91 4.96 6.23
N ASP A 66 -15.76 5.83 6.79
CA ASP A 66 -16.90 5.40 7.64
C ASP A 66 -17.83 4.40 6.93
N GLU A 67 -18.15 4.61 5.65
CA GLU A 67 -18.95 3.66 4.86
C GLU A 67 -18.25 2.30 4.70
N LYS A 68 -16.93 2.30 4.49
CA LYS A 68 -16.14 1.06 4.42
C LYS A 68 -16.15 0.33 5.76
N TRP A 69 -16.08 1.05 6.88
CA TRP A 69 -16.20 0.47 8.22
C TRP A 69 -17.58 -0.15 8.45
N THR A 70 -18.65 0.52 8.06
CA THR A 70 -20.01 -0.05 8.12
C THR A 70 -20.12 -1.35 7.31
N ASN A 71 -19.54 -1.38 6.11
CA ASN A 71 -19.53 -2.58 5.27
C ASN A 71 -18.68 -3.72 5.87
N LEU A 72 -17.57 -3.39 6.53
CA LEU A 72 -16.73 -4.37 7.21
C LEU A 72 -17.41 -4.97 8.45
N ILE A 73 -18.12 -4.17 9.24
CA ILE A 73 -18.89 -4.67 10.39
C ILE A 73 -19.97 -5.65 9.92
N ASN A 74 -20.74 -5.27 8.89
CA ASN A 74 -21.72 -6.14 8.25
C ASN A 74 -21.12 -7.49 7.85
N LYS A 75 -19.98 -7.45 7.17
CA LYS A 75 -19.25 -8.65 6.78
C LYS A 75 -18.80 -9.45 7.99
N TYR A 76 -18.19 -8.80 8.99
CA TYR A 76 -17.67 -9.44 10.18
C TYR A 76 -18.75 -10.22 10.92
N ILE A 77 -19.92 -9.62 11.13
CA ILE A 77 -21.03 -10.26 11.85
C ILE A 77 -21.61 -11.41 11.05
N SER A 78 -21.73 -11.25 9.73
CA SER A 78 -22.23 -12.28 8.81
C SER A 78 -21.25 -13.45 8.59
N LEU A 79 -20.01 -13.37 9.09
CA LEU A 79 -19.06 -14.47 8.99
C LEU A 79 -19.55 -15.68 9.80
N LYS A 80 -19.73 -16.78 9.08
CA LYS A 80 -19.83 -18.14 9.61
C LYS A 80 -18.45 -18.72 9.92
N ASP A 81 -18.38 -19.70 10.82
CA ASP A 81 -17.12 -20.29 11.30
C ASP A 81 -16.30 -21.00 10.21
N GLU A 82 -16.93 -21.37 9.09
CA GLU A 82 -16.31 -22.02 7.94
C GLU A 82 -15.52 -21.06 7.01
N ASN A 83 -15.50 -19.76 7.31
CA ASN A 83 -14.82 -18.78 6.46
C ASN A 83 -13.30 -18.77 6.61
N LYS A 84 -12.60 -18.49 5.50
CA LYS A 84 -11.13 -18.34 5.45
C LYS A 84 -10.63 -17.16 6.28
N ILE A 85 -11.43 -16.10 6.38
CA ILE A 85 -11.14 -14.93 7.21
C ILE A 85 -11.72 -15.19 8.60
N LYS A 86 -10.86 -15.15 9.60
CA LYS A 86 -11.26 -15.35 11.00
C LYS A 86 -11.66 -14.02 11.64
N LYS A 87 -12.61 -14.10 12.57
CA LYS A 87 -12.97 -12.99 13.44
C LYS A 87 -11.77 -12.64 14.34
N ILE A 88 -11.61 -11.34 14.60
CA ILE A 88 -10.64 -10.84 15.57
C ILE A 88 -11.09 -11.32 16.95
N LYS A 89 -10.18 -11.95 17.70
CA LYS A 89 -10.46 -12.41 19.07
C LYS A 89 -10.84 -11.23 19.96
N ASP A 90 -11.81 -11.43 20.84
CA ASP A 90 -12.26 -10.47 21.85
C ASP A 90 -12.80 -9.14 21.26
N LEU A 91 -13.21 -9.15 19.98
CA LEU A 91 -13.91 -8.03 19.34
C LEU A 91 -15.40 -8.34 19.29
N GLU A 92 -16.16 -7.61 20.11
CA GLU A 92 -17.61 -7.70 20.18
C GLU A 92 -18.24 -6.33 19.91
N PHE A 93 -19.35 -6.32 19.19
CA PHE A 93 -20.13 -5.12 18.93
C PHE A 93 -21.29 -5.01 19.90
N LYS A 94 -21.65 -3.77 20.26
CA LYS A 94 -22.77 -3.53 21.17
C LYS A 94 -24.09 -3.76 20.46
N SER A 95 -24.17 -3.40 19.17
CA SER A 95 -25.40 -3.56 18.40
C SER A 95 -25.65 -5.03 18.08
N LYS A 96 -26.85 -5.50 18.39
CA LYS A 96 -27.35 -6.82 18.00
C LYS A 96 -28.37 -6.63 16.87
N GLY A 97 -27.95 -6.84 15.61
CA GLY A 97 -28.85 -6.79 14.45
C GLY A 97 -28.30 -6.02 13.26
N ASN A 98 -29.20 -5.52 12.39
CA ASN A 98 -28.85 -4.96 11.07
C ASN A 98 -28.60 -3.43 11.08
N SER A 99 -28.62 -2.78 12.24
CA SER A 99 -28.40 -1.34 12.37
C SER A 99 -27.20 -1.09 13.26
N PHE A 100 -26.08 -0.69 12.66
CA PHE A 100 -24.85 -0.36 13.37
C PHE A 100 -24.84 1.10 13.74
N ASN A 101 -24.44 1.39 14.97
CA ASN A 101 -24.28 2.74 15.43
C ASN A 101 -22.82 3.19 15.25
N ASN A 102 -22.58 4.48 15.45
CA ASN A 102 -21.23 5.04 15.40
C ASN A 102 -20.30 4.40 16.45
N GLU A 103 -20.83 3.87 17.56
CA GLU A 103 -20.00 3.21 18.58
C GLU A 103 -19.34 1.94 18.06
N ASP A 104 -20.05 1.11 17.29
CA ASP A 104 -19.48 -0.12 16.73
C ASP A 104 -18.34 0.18 15.73
N ILE A 105 -18.48 1.26 14.95
CA ILE A 105 -17.42 1.76 14.07
C ILE A 105 -16.20 2.17 14.90
N GLN A 106 -16.40 2.90 16.00
CA GLN A 106 -15.31 3.31 16.88
C GLN A 106 -14.64 2.11 17.57
N THR A 107 -15.41 1.10 17.98
CA THR A 107 -14.87 -0.16 18.51
C THR A 107 -13.98 -0.84 17.48
N PHE A 108 -14.44 -0.94 16.23
CA PHE A 108 -13.65 -1.55 15.17
C PHE A 108 -12.36 -0.77 14.88
N LYS A 109 -12.46 0.56 14.74
CA LYS A 109 -11.31 1.45 14.52
C LYS A 109 -10.29 1.33 15.65
N THR A 110 -10.74 1.36 16.89
CA THR A 110 -9.89 1.18 18.08
C THR A 110 -9.15 -0.15 18.02
N LYS A 111 -9.85 -1.23 17.68
CA LYS A 111 -9.21 -2.55 17.57
C LYS A 111 -8.15 -2.60 16.47
N CYS A 112 -8.41 -1.96 15.34
CA CYS A 112 -7.42 -1.83 14.28
C CYS A 112 -6.20 -0.99 14.70
N GLN A 113 -6.39 0.08 15.48
CA GLN A 113 -5.26 0.85 16.04
C GLN A 113 -4.38 0.00 16.96
N GLU A 114 -4.97 -0.83 17.82
CA GLU A 114 -4.24 -1.78 18.67
C GLU A 114 -3.42 -2.77 17.85
N LEU A 115 -4.05 -3.40 16.85
CA LEU A 115 -3.40 -4.35 15.97
C LEU A 115 -2.22 -3.71 15.21
N LEU A 116 -2.41 -2.50 14.68
CA LEU A 116 -1.36 -1.76 13.96
C LEU A 116 -0.14 -1.45 14.83
N ARG A 117 -0.33 -1.20 16.12
CA ARG A 117 0.74 -0.90 17.09
C ARG A 117 1.40 -2.16 17.68
N THR A 118 0.91 -3.34 17.34
CA THR A 118 1.49 -4.60 17.83
C THR A 118 2.96 -4.70 17.40
N GLN A 119 3.83 -4.90 18.38
CA GLN A 119 5.28 -5.01 18.19
C GLN A 119 5.62 -6.32 17.48
N ILE A 120 6.69 -6.30 16.67
CA ILE A 120 7.17 -7.51 16.01
C ILE A 120 7.79 -8.44 17.05
N THR A 121 7.14 -9.58 17.25
CA THR A 121 7.64 -10.68 18.08
C THR A 121 7.58 -11.97 17.28
N LYS A 122 8.32 -13.00 17.73
CA LYS A 122 8.22 -14.33 17.14
C LYS A 122 7.04 -15.07 17.79
N GLY A 123 6.18 -15.66 16.98
CA GLY A 123 5.14 -16.58 17.48
C GLY A 123 3.80 -16.45 16.76
N ASN A 124 2.90 -17.37 17.09
CA ASN A 124 1.58 -17.49 16.46
C ASN A 124 0.69 -16.28 16.71
N GLU A 125 0.83 -15.63 17.87
CA GLU A 125 0.03 -14.45 18.22
C GLU A 125 0.35 -13.25 17.32
N PHE A 126 1.64 -13.01 17.05
CA PHE A 126 2.07 -11.97 16.12
C PHE A 126 1.55 -12.24 14.70
N GLU A 127 1.70 -13.48 14.23
CA GLU A 127 1.21 -13.88 12.89
C GLU A 127 -0.31 -13.75 12.77
N LEU A 128 -1.06 -14.08 13.83
CA LEU A 128 -2.50 -13.89 13.90
C LEU A 128 -2.87 -12.40 13.87
N SER A 129 -2.20 -11.57 14.67
CA SER A 129 -2.42 -10.11 14.68
C SER A 129 -2.11 -9.48 13.31
N LYS A 130 -1.04 -9.94 12.65
CA LYS A 130 -0.68 -9.51 11.30
C LYS A 130 -1.76 -9.87 10.30
N GLN A 131 -2.23 -11.12 10.32
CA GLN A 131 -3.29 -11.57 9.42
C GLN A 131 -4.60 -10.83 9.67
N ASN A 132 -4.99 -10.65 10.93
CA ASN A 132 -6.16 -9.86 11.30
C ASN A 132 -6.07 -8.41 10.79
N THR A 133 -4.88 -7.80 10.87
CA THR A 133 -4.66 -6.45 10.34
C THR A 133 -4.87 -6.42 8.83
N ILE A 134 -4.30 -7.38 8.10
CA ILE A 134 -4.44 -7.49 6.64
C ILE A 134 -5.91 -7.69 6.25
N ASP A 135 -6.63 -8.56 6.95
CA ASP A 135 -8.00 -8.92 6.59
C ASP A 135 -9.02 -7.82 6.90
N TRP A 136 -8.78 -7.04 7.96
CA TRP A 136 -9.78 -6.17 8.55
C TRP A 136 -9.43 -4.69 8.58
N CYS A 137 -8.15 -4.31 8.56
CA CYS A 137 -7.70 -2.93 8.75
C CYS A 137 -7.07 -2.30 7.50
N THR A 138 -6.87 -3.09 6.43
CA THR A 138 -6.28 -2.59 5.18
C THR A 138 -7.34 -2.25 4.13
N ASP A 139 -7.04 -1.25 3.30
CA ASP A 139 -7.83 -1.01 2.10
C ASP A 139 -7.46 -2.07 1.05
N LYS A 140 -8.41 -2.91 0.65
CA LYS A 140 -8.16 -3.99 -0.31
C LYS A 140 -7.66 -3.51 -1.67
N THR A 141 -7.93 -2.25 -2.04
CA THR A 141 -7.44 -1.64 -3.27
C THR A 141 -5.95 -1.31 -3.23
N SER A 142 -5.37 -1.29 -2.02
CA SER A 142 -3.97 -0.97 -1.75
C SER A 142 -3.09 -2.19 -1.51
N ARG A 143 -3.55 -3.40 -1.85
CA ARG A 143 -2.72 -4.60 -1.70
C ARG A 143 -1.54 -4.52 -2.67
N PRO A 144 -0.31 -4.88 -2.23
CA PRO A 144 0.83 -4.92 -3.13
C PRO A 144 0.53 -5.80 -4.34
N ILE A 145 0.73 -5.23 -5.52
CA ILE A 145 0.76 -5.99 -6.76
C ILE A 145 1.90 -6.99 -6.59
N ASN A 146 1.57 -8.28 -6.57
CA ASN A 146 2.57 -9.34 -6.58
C ASN A 146 3.34 -9.24 -7.91
N VAL A 147 4.40 -8.43 -7.92
CA VAL A 147 5.43 -8.50 -8.96
C VAL A 147 6.14 -9.82 -8.74
N SER A 148 5.62 -10.83 -9.45
CA SER A 148 6.12 -12.20 -9.50
C SER A 148 7.37 -12.25 -10.35
#